data_AF-A0A9D4Z331-F1
#
_entry.id   AF-A0A9D4Z331-F1
#
_cell.length_a   1.000
_cell.length_b   1.000
_cell.length_c   1.000
_cell.angle_alpha   90.00
_cell.angle_beta   90.00
_cell.angle_gamma   90.00
#
_symmetry.space_group_name_H-M   'P 1'
#
loop_
_entity.id
_entity.type
_entity.pdbx_description
1 polymer ?
#
loop_
_entity_poly.entity_id
_entity_poly.type
_entity_poly.pdbx_seq_one_letter_code
_entity_poly.pdbx_strand_id
1 'polypeptide(L)'
;MTKAIIPSNDPARLARMQNEKLRMVGVDKAALDAQVREKREAEERERAADRAAAATTISFTAQLVQQEVVASQARRMQDRGVDAFRHQQEAERRQREAQARHEEAAAAAAEQAANLASPWLNEAPERGVSALAPHRVRPDHFKAFPPHQTAAILTTQAQQVEAKRVAEEQAAAEQAAFEAQAAGHAAEAERQAAAADVRRWQAAQEVLAVQQRQAEEAFSKEAELRAHLNSQQPTAAYFAQWGTSHR
;
A
#
# COMPACT_ATOMS: atom_id res chain seq x y z
N MET A 1 27.33 -115.94 -65.59
CA MET A 1 26.09 -116.73 -65.39
C MET A 1 26.09 -117.87 -66.39
N THR A 2 26.19 -119.08 -65.90
CA THR A 2 25.91 -120.34 -66.60
C THR A 2 24.45 -120.30 -67.07
N LYS A 3 24.19 -120.60 -68.35
CA LYS A 3 22.80 -120.78 -68.83
C LYS A 3 22.21 -121.96 -68.05
N ALA A 4 21.21 -121.72 -67.20
CA ALA A 4 20.48 -122.79 -66.55
C ALA A 4 19.82 -123.66 -67.65
N ILE A 5 20.34 -124.87 -67.85
CA ILE A 5 19.82 -125.83 -68.83
C ILE A 5 18.63 -126.52 -68.17
N ILE A 6 17.43 -126.01 -68.41
CA ILE A 6 16.22 -126.76 -68.09
C ILE A 6 16.10 -127.84 -69.17
N PRO A 7 16.13 -129.14 -68.82
CA PRO A 7 16.06 -130.21 -69.81
C PRO A 7 14.79 -130.09 -70.67
N SER A 8 14.88 -130.42 -71.96
CA SER A 8 13.74 -130.36 -72.90
C SER A 8 12.56 -131.21 -72.44
N ASN A 9 12.84 -132.25 -71.64
CA ASN A 9 11.85 -133.18 -71.10
C ASN A 9 11.50 -132.92 -69.62
N ASP A 10 11.78 -131.73 -69.07
CA ASP A 10 11.37 -131.40 -67.70
C ASP A 10 9.83 -131.49 -67.59
N PRO A 11 9.30 -132.44 -66.79
CA PRO A 11 7.87 -132.68 -66.70
C PRO A 11 7.09 -131.46 -66.22
N ALA A 12 7.67 -130.63 -65.34
CA ALA A 12 7.01 -129.43 -64.83
C ALA A 12 6.93 -128.29 -65.87
N ARG A 13 7.89 -128.23 -66.79
CA ARG A 13 7.89 -127.27 -67.91
C ARG A 13 6.95 -127.73 -69.03
N LEU A 14 7.00 -129.01 -69.39
CA LEU A 14 6.11 -129.61 -70.39
C LEU A 14 4.64 -129.51 -69.97
N ALA A 15 4.31 -129.81 -68.71
CA ALA A 15 2.94 -129.69 -68.19
C ALA A 15 2.37 -128.27 -68.28
N ARG A 16 3.19 -127.23 -68.10
CA ARG A 16 2.79 -125.82 -68.27
C ARG A 16 2.64 -125.45 -69.75
N MET A 17 3.50 -125.96 -70.62
CA MET A 17 3.48 -125.71 -72.06
C MET A 17 2.35 -126.45 -72.78
N GLN A 18 1.91 -127.61 -72.27
CA GLN A 18 0.81 -128.36 -72.89
C GLN A 18 -0.57 -127.88 -72.41
N ASN A 19 -0.66 -127.23 -71.26
CA ASN A 19 -1.89 -126.63 -70.77
C ASN A 19 -2.13 -125.25 -71.39
N GLU A 20 -2.94 -125.22 -72.46
CA GLU A 20 -3.26 -124.00 -73.24
C GLU A 20 -3.76 -122.84 -72.37
N LYS A 21 -4.52 -123.13 -71.31
CA LYS A 21 -5.07 -122.13 -70.38
C LYS A 21 -3.99 -121.47 -69.51
N LEU A 22 -3.01 -122.25 -69.03
CA LEU A 22 -1.87 -121.73 -68.26
C LEU A 22 -0.86 -120.98 -69.15
N ARG A 23 -0.82 -121.29 -70.46
CA ARG A 23 -0.02 -120.54 -71.45
C ARG A 23 -0.62 -119.18 -71.78
N MET A 24 -1.94 -119.11 -71.94
CA MET A 24 -2.65 -117.88 -72.30
C MET A 24 -2.82 -116.95 -71.10
N VAL A 25 -3.15 -117.48 -69.91
CA VAL A 25 -3.38 -116.72 -68.67
C VAL A 25 -2.84 -117.51 -67.47
N GLY A 26 -1.52 -117.47 -67.28
CA GLY A 26 -0.85 -118.06 -66.11
C GLY A 26 -0.82 -117.09 -64.95
N VAL A 27 -1.67 -117.30 -63.95
CA VAL A 27 -1.80 -116.41 -62.78
C VAL A 27 -1.62 -117.20 -61.50
N ASP A 28 -0.59 -116.87 -60.73
CA ASP A 28 -0.41 -117.40 -59.38
C ASP A 28 -1.33 -116.65 -58.41
N LYS A 29 -2.52 -117.21 -58.21
CA LYS A 29 -3.54 -116.64 -57.32
C LYS A 29 -3.05 -116.53 -55.88
N ALA A 30 -2.27 -117.51 -55.40
CA ALA A 30 -1.79 -117.51 -54.03
C ALA A 30 -0.77 -116.38 -53.78
N ALA A 31 0.12 -116.13 -54.76
CA ALA A 31 1.04 -115.00 -54.72
C ALA A 31 0.35 -113.65 -54.83
N LEU A 32 -0.67 -113.52 -55.70
CA LEU A 32 -1.48 -112.30 -55.81
C LEU A 32 -2.29 -112.03 -54.53
N ASP A 33 -2.91 -113.05 -53.94
CA ASP A 33 -3.64 -112.93 -52.69
C ASP A 33 -2.71 -112.58 -51.51
N ALA A 34 -1.46 -113.05 -51.52
CA ALA A 34 -0.43 -112.61 -50.58
C ALA A 34 -0.04 -111.14 -50.79
N GLN A 35 0.20 -110.70 -52.03
CA GLN A 35 0.51 -109.29 -52.36
C GLN A 35 -0.64 -108.34 -52.01
N VAL A 36 -1.89 -108.74 -52.25
CA VAL A 36 -3.07 -107.96 -51.88
C VAL A 36 -3.20 -107.85 -50.35
N ARG A 37 -2.93 -108.92 -49.60
CA ARG A 37 -2.89 -108.87 -48.13
C ARG A 37 -1.78 -107.96 -47.61
N GLU A 38 -0.57 -108.13 -48.10
CA GLU A 38 0.58 -107.29 -47.71
C GLU A 38 0.33 -105.81 -48.00
N LYS A 39 -0.24 -105.49 -49.17
CA LYS A 39 -0.61 -104.12 -49.53
C LYS A 39 -1.70 -103.56 -48.59
N ARG A 40 -2.72 -104.34 -48.25
CA ARG A 40 -3.76 -103.92 -47.29
C ARG A 40 -3.18 -103.71 -45.89
N GLU A 41 -2.32 -104.60 -45.42
CA GLU A 41 -1.63 -104.46 -44.14
C GLU A 41 -0.67 -103.26 -44.11
N ALA A 42 -0.03 -102.94 -45.24
CA ALA A 42 0.79 -101.74 -45.38
C ALA A 42 -0.08 -100.47 -45.35
N GLU A 43 -1.19 -100.43 -46.09
CA GLU A 43 -2.16 -99.31 -46.08
C GLU A 43 -2.80 -99.13 -44.69
N GLU A 44 -3.10 -100.21 -43.97
CA GLU A 44 -3.62 -100.14 -42.60
C GLU A 44 -2.59 -99.63 -41.61
N ARG A 45 -1.32 -100.04 -41.74
CA ARG A 45 -0.20 -99.52 -40.94
C ARG A 45 0.04 -98.04 -41.20
N GLU A 46 0.02 -97.62 -42.46
CA GLU A 46 0.14 -96.20 -42.86
C GLU A 46 -1.02 -95.38 -42.27
N ARG A 47 -2.27 -95.83 -42.45
CA ARG A 47 -3.44 -95.17 -41.84
C ARG A 47 -3.38 -95.12 -40.31
N ALA A 48 -2.84 -96.15 -39.66
CA ALA A 48 -2.67 -96.17 -38.22
C ALA A 48 -1.59 -95.17 -37.77
N ALA A 49 -0.47 -95.09 -38.50
CA ALA A 49 0.59 -94.13 -38.25
C ALA A 49 0.09 -92.68 -38.46
N ASP A 50 -0.65 -92.42 -39.53
CA ASP A 50 -1.26 -91.11 -39.81
C ASP A 50 -2.23 -90.68 -38.71
N ARG A 51 -3.07 -91.61 -38.23
CA ARG A 51 -3.97 -91.34 -37.09
C ARG A 51 -3.20 -91.02 -35.81
N ALA A 52 -2.12 -91.76 -35.54
CA ALA A 52 -1.27 -91.51 -34.37
C ALA A 52 -0.54 -90.17 -34.47
N ALA A 53 -0.01 -89.83 -35.65
CA ALA A 53 0.61 -88.53 -35.92
C ALA A 53 -0.40 -87.39 -35.75
N ALA A 54 -1.60 -87.51 -36.34
CA ALA A 54 -2.66 -86.53 -36.21
C ALA A 54 -3.10 -86.32 -34.74
N ALA A 55 -3.29 -87.41 -33.98
CA ALA A 55 -3.62 -87.32 -32.56
C ALA A 55 -2.51 -86.62 -31.76
N THR A 56 -1.25 -86.93 -32.08
CA THR A 56 -0.08 -86.28 -31.46
C THR A 56 -0.05 -84.79 -31.78
N THR A 57 -0.24 -84.40 -33.03
CA THR A 57 -0.33 -83.00 -33.46
C THR A 57 -1.46 -82.26 -32.74
N ILE A 58 -2.65 -82.84 -32.63
CA ILE A 58 -3.78 -82.24 -31.90
C ILE A 58 -3.44 -82.03 -30.42
N SER A 59 -2.78 -82.99 -29.79
CA SER A 59 -2.39 -82.86 -28.38
C SER A 59 -1.36 -81.74 -28.18
N PHE A 60 -0.36 -81.64 -29.05
CA PHE A 60 0.63 -80.57 -29.00
C PHE A 60 0.03 -79.20 -29.29
N THR A 61 -0.85 -79.07 -30.29
CA THR A 61 -1.51 -77.78 -30.57
C THR A 61 -2.38 -77.33 -29.41
N ALA A 62 -3.13 -78.26 -28.77
CA ALA A 62 -3.90 -77.96 -27.58
C ALA A 62 -3.03 -77.48 -26.41
N GLN A 63 -1.89 -78.14 -26.16
CA GLN A 63 -0.94 -77.71 -25.14
C GLN A 63 -0.35 -76.32 -25.45
N LEU A 64 -0.03 -76.05 -26.71
CA LEU A 64 0.54 -74.77 -27.14
C LEU A 64 -0.46 -73.61 -26.91
N VAL A 65 -1.72 -73.81 -27.29
CA VAL A 65 -2.80 -72.85 -27.05
C VAL A 65 -2.99 -72.61 -25.55
N GLN A 66 -2.96 -73.67 -24.74
CA GLN A 66 -3.10 -73.53 -23.29
C GLN A 66 -1.93 -72.76 -22.66
N GLN A 67 -0.70 -73.03 -23.10
CA GLN A 67 0.47 -72.25 -22.65
C GLN A 67 0.37 -70.79 -23.05
N GLU A 68 -0.11 -70.49 -24.26
CA GLU A 68 -0.31 -69.11 -24.72
C GLU A 68 -1.36 -68.37 -23.88
N VAL A 69 -2.47 -69.04 -23.56
CA VAL A 69 -3.50 -68.49 -22.65
C VAL A 69 -2.91 -68.18 -21.29
N VAL A 70 -2.18 -69.11 -20.66
CA VAL A 70 -1.54 -68.88 -19.35
C VAL A 70 -0.53 -67.74 -19.42
N ALA A 71 0.33 -67.72 -20.45
CA ALA A 71 1.31 -66.65 -20.64
C ALA A 71 0.64 -65.28 -20.84
N SER A 72 -0.46 -65.23 -21.59
CA SER A 72 -1.24 -63.99 -21.78
C SER A 72 -1.87 -63.49 -20.49
N GLN A 73 -2.37 -64.40 -19.64
CA GLN A 73 -2.94 -64.06 -18.34
C GLN A 73 -1.86 -63.58 -17.38
N ALA A 74 -0.70 -64.24 -17.34
CA ALA A 74 0.44 -63.82 -16.53
C ALA A 74 0.93 -62.41 -16.90
N ARG A 75 1.05 -62.11 -18.20
CA ARG A 75 1.38 -60.76 -18.69
C ARG A 75 0.36 -59.71 -18.22
N ARG A 76 -0.94 -59.98 -18.40
CA ARG A 76 -2.01 -59.08 -17.95
C ARG A 76 -1.98 -58.83 -16.44
N MET A 77 -1.67 -59.85 -15.64
CA MET A 77 -1.56 -59.70 -14.19
C MET A 77 -0.35 -58.85 -13.80
N GLN A 78 0.79 -59.04 -14.47
CA GLN A 78 1.97 -58.20 -14.31
C GLN A 78 1.67 -56.75 -14.68
N ASP A 79 1.05 -56.50 -15.84
CA ASP A 79 0.71 -55.16 -16.31
C ASP A 79 -0.20 -54.44 -15.30
N ARG A 80 -1.24 -55.13 -14.79
CA ARG A 80 -2.10 -54.60 -13.73
C ARG A 80 -1.33 -54.26 -12.46
N GLY A 81 -0.37 -55.07 -12.06
CA GLY A 81 0.48 -54.81 -10.89
C GLY A 81 1.35 -53.57 -11.09
N VAL A 82 1.94 -53.41 -12.28
CA VAL A 82 2.74 -52.24 -12.64
C VAL A 82 1.88 -50.97 -12.68
N ASP A 83 0.68 -51.05 -13.26
CA ASP A 83 -0.22 -49.90 -13.34
C ASP A 83 -0.73 -49.47 -11.96
N ALA A 84 -1.08 -50.42 -11.09
CA ALA A 84 -1.44 -50.13 -9.70
C ALA A 84 -0.29 -49.43 -8.95
N PHE A 85 0.95 -49.89 -9.12
CA PHE A 85 2.12 -49.26 -8.52
C PHE A 85 2.37 -47.85 -9.06
N ARG A 86 2.24 -47.64 -10.37
CA ARG A 86 2.34 -46.30 -10.98
C ARG A 86 1.28 -45.35 -10.43
N HIS A 87 0.03 -45.81 -10.31
CA HIS A 87 -1.04 -45.01 -9.74
C HIS A 87 -0.78 -44.63 -8.28
N GLN A 88 -0.24 -45.55 -7.48
CA GLN A 88 0.15 -45.26 -6.09
C GLN A 88 1.28 -44.23 -6.03
N GLN A 89 2.32 -44.36 -6.84
CA GLN A 89 3.39 -43.36 -6.90
C GLN A 89 2.90 -41.98 -7.34
N GLU A 90 2.02 -41.92 -8.35
CA GLU A 90 1.45 -40.64 -8.77
C GLU A 90 0.61 -39.99 -7.68
N ALA A 91 -0.18 -40.77 -6.95
CA ALA A 91 -0.97 -40.26 -5.84
C ALA A 91 -0.07 -39.70 -4.73
N GLU A 92 0.99 -40.43 -4.36
CA GLU A 92 1.96 -39.97 -3.37
C GLU A 92 2.69 -38.70 -3.83
N ARG A 93 3.13 -38.65 -5.10
CA ARG A 93 3.77 -37.46 -5.68
C ARG A 93 2.83 -36.26 -5.64
N ARG A 94 1.56 -36.42 -6.05
CA ARG A 94 0.56 -35.33 -6.00
C ARG A 94 0.32 -34.84 -4.57
N GLN A 95 0.30 -35.73 -3.59
CA GLN A 95 0.15 -35.35 -2.17
C GLN A 95 1.35 -34.54 -1.67
N ARG A 96 2.58 -34.99 -1.98
CA ARG A 96 3.80 -34.25 -1.62
C ARG A 96 3.85 -32.89 -2.30
N GLU A 97 3.52 -32.81 -3.59
CA GLU A 97 3.45 -31.54 -4.32
C GLU A 97 2.38 -30.61 -3.73
N ALA A 98 1.21 -31.12 -3.35
CA ALA A 98 0.16 -30.33 -2.73
C ALA A 98 0.61 -29.80 -1.35
N GLN A 99 1.25 -30.64 -0.53
CA GLN A 99 1.81 -30.24 0.77
C GLN A 99 2.88 -29.16 0.60
N ALA A 100 3.82 -29.35 -0.31
CA ALA A 100 4.87 -28.37 -0.60
C ALA A 100 4.28 -27.03 -1.07
N ARG A 101 3.26 -27.04 -1.93
CA ARG A 101 2.55 -25.82 -2.34
C ARG A 101 1.85 -25.13 -1.18
N HIS A 102 1.24 -25.89 -0.27
CA HIS A 102 0.61 -25.33 0.93
C HIS A 102 1.65 -24.70 1.86
N GLU A 103 2.78 -25.35 2.07
CA GLU A 103 3.90 -24.84 2.88
C GLU A 103 4.50 -23.58 2.25
N GLU A 104 4.73 -23.57 0.94
CA GLU A 104 5.22 -22.40 0.20
C GLU A 104 4.23 -21.23 0.29
N ALA A 105 2.93 -21.48 0.10
CA ALA A 105 1.90 -20.46 0.24
C ALA A 105 1.82 -19.91 1.67
N ALA A 106 1.95 -20.77 2.68
CA ALA A 106 1.98 -20.37 4.08
C ALA A 106 3.24 -19.53 4.40
N ALA A 107 4.40 -19.93 3.89
CA ALA A 107 5.65 -19.19 4.04
C ALA A 107 5.56 -17.81 3.36
N ALA A 108 5.03 -17.74 2.14
CA ALA A 108 4.82 -16.49 1.42
C ALA A 108 3.83 -15.57 2.17
N ALA A 109 2.74 -16.11 2.71
CA ALA A 109 1.80 -15.34 3.52
C ALA A 109 2.44 -14.82 4.82
N ALA A 110 3.27 -15.63 5.48
CA ALA A 110 4.01 -15.23 6.67
C ALA A 110 5.03 -14.13 6.37
N GLU A 111 5.74 -14.21 5.24
CA GLU A 111 6.66 -13.17 4.77
C GLU A 111 5.93 -11.86 4.50
N GLN A 112 4.78 -11.92 3.79
CA GLN A 112 3.94 -10.74 3.56
C GLN A 112 3.47 -10.11 4.87
N ALA A 113 3.00 -10.92 5.82
CA ALA A 113 2.57 -10.43 7.13
C ALA A 113 3.74 -9.79 7.90
N ALA A 114 4.92 -10.39 7.88
CA ALA A 114 6.11 -9.84 8.51
C ALA A 114 6.55 -8.51 7.88
N ASN A 115 6.45 -8.39 6.55
CA ASN A 115 6.75 -7.15 5.84
C ASN A 115 5.73 -6.06 6.20
N LEU A 116 4.43 -6.34 6.19
CA LEU A 116 3.40 -5.37 6.58
C LEU A 116 3.52 -4.93 8.04
N ALA A 117 3.92 -5.85 8.94
CA ALA A 117 4.21 -5.54 10.33
C ALA A 117 5.57 -4.85 10.52
N SER A 118 6.42 -4.82 9.50
CA SER A 118 7.75 -4.25 9.58
C SER A 118 7.68 -2.77 9.93
N PRO A 119 8.45 -2.31 10.92
CA PRO A 119 8.40 -0.91 11.31
C PRO A 119 8.92 0.07 10.24
N TRP A 120 9.55 -0.46 9.19
CA TRP A 120 9.96 0.32 8.02
C TRP A 120 8.77 0.71 7.14
N LEU A 121 7.77 -0.18 6.99
CA LEU A 121 6.60 0.04 6.16
C LEU A 121 5.46 0.75 6.92
N ASN A 122 5.26 0.43 8.20
CA ASN A 122 4.19 1.04 9.00
C ASN A 122 4.58 2.39 9.64
N GLU A 123 5.82 2.83 9.44
CA GLU A 123 6.36 4.08 10.00
C GLU A 123 6.19 4.24 11.52
N ALA A 124 6.33 3.16 12.29
CA ALA A 124 6.08 3.16 13.73
C ALA A 124 6.84 4.31 14.44
N PRO A 125 6.13 5.24 15.12
CA PRO A 125 6.75 6.41 15.74
C PRO A 125 7.66 6.04 16.92
N GLU A 126 7.45 4.87 17.52
CA GLU A 126 8.24 4.32 18.61
C GLU A 126 9.72 4.16 18.25
N ARG A 127 10.04 3.92 16.96
CA ARG A 127 11.45 3.83 16.50
C ARG A 127 12.20 5.15 16.64
N GLY A 128 11.49 6.27 16.69
CA GLY A 128 12.05 7.60 16.92
C GLY A 128 12.42 7.87 18.38
N VAL A 129 11.98 7.04 19.33
CA VAL A 129 12.25 7.24 20.75
C VAL A 129 13.66 6.75 21.10
N SER A 130 14.40 7.55 21.86
CA SER A 130 15.73 7.17 22.35
C SER A 130 15.63 6.12 23.44
N ALA A 131 16.52 5.13 23.39
CA ALA A 131 16.67 4.14 24.46
C ALA A 131 17.14 4.77 25.78
N LEU A 132 17.82 5.92 25.73
CA LEU A 132 18.38 6.58 26.92
C LEU A 132 17.32 7.34 27.72
N ALA A 133 16.31 7.91 27.06
CA ALA A 133 15.26 8.64 27.72
C ALA A 133 14.01 8.79 26.84
N PRO A 134 12.78 8.65 27.39
CA PRO A 134 11.54 8.75 26.62
C PRO A 134 11.30 10.10 25.94
N HIS A 135 11.80 11.20 26.52
CA HIS A 135 11.66 12.54 25.97
C HIS A 135 12.71 12.87 24.89
N ARG A 136 13.72 12.03 24.72
CA ARG A 136 14.76 12.22 23.70
C ARG A 136 14.36 11.48 22.44
N VAL A 137 14.53 12.17 21.32
CA VAL A 137 14.31 11.62 20.00
C VAL A 137 15.66 11.19 19.41
N ARG A 138 15.66 10.06 18.73
CA ARG A 138 16.75 9.60 17.87
C ARG A 138 16.87 10.51 16.62
N PRO A 139 17.99 11.21 16.41
CA PRO A 139 18.13 12.15 15.29
C PRO A 139 17.97 11.49 13.92
N ASP A 140 18.40 10.24 13.79
CA ASP A 140 18.35 9.44 12.57
C ASP A 140 16.93 8.93 12.21
N HIS A 141 16.04 8.85 13.20
CA HIS A 141 14.66 8.34 13.03
C HIS A 141 13.59 9.40 13.25
N PHE A 142 13.99 10.66 13.43
CA PHE A 142 13.05 11.76 13.55
C PHE A 142 12.41 12.06 12.20
N LYS A 143 11.08 11.99 12.15
CA LYS A 143 10.31 12.30 10.93
C LYS A 143 9.50 13.58 11.07
N ALA A 144 8.70 13.69 12.13
CA ALA A 144 7.83 14.81 12.37
C ALA A 144 7.42 14.90 13.84
N PHE A 145 6.81 16.02 14.23
CA PHE A 145 6.13 16.12 15.51
C PHE A 145 4.89 15.22 15.54
N PRO A 146 4.64 14.53 16.67
CA PRO A 146 3.42 13.75 16.81
C PRO A 146 2.18 14.67 16.83
N PRO A 147 1.02 14.18 16.37
CA PRO A 147 -0.16 15.01 16.12
C PRO A 147 -0.66 15.75 17.37
N HIS A 148 -0.49 15.17 18.56
CA HIS A 148 -0.86 15.81 19.82
C HIS A 148 0.02 17.04 20.14
N GLN A 149 1.31 17.02 19.80
CA GLN A 149 2.20 18.18 19.98
C GLN A 149 1.84 19.29 18.99
N THR A 150 1.56 18.93 17.73
CA THR A 150 1.10 19.90 16.74
C THR A 150 -0.23 20.55 17.17
N ALA A 151 -1.17 19.76 17.69
CA ALA A 151 -2.44 20.28 18.22
C ALA A 151 -2.23 21.24 19.41
N ALA A 152 -1.29 20.93 20.32
CA ALA A 152 -0.96 21.80 21.44
C ALA A 152 -0.33 23.14 20.97
N ILE A 153 0.52 23.11 19.94
CA ILE A 153 1.08 24.32 19.32
C ILE A 153 -0.03 25.18 18.74
N LEU A 154 -0.95 24.60 17.96
CA LEU A 154 -2.06 25.33 17.36
C LEU A 154 -2.99 25.94 18.43
N THR A 155 -3.23 25.21 19.51
CA THR A 155 -4.03 25.70 20.64
C THR A 155 -3.35 26.90 21.31
N THR A 156 -2.04 26.79 21.55
CA THR A 156 -1.24 27.88 22.12
C THR A 156 -1.24 29.11 21.22
N GLN A 157 -1.12 28.92 19.90
CA GLN A 157 -1.16 30.02 18.94
C GLN A 157 -2.52 30.74 18.96
N ALA A 158 -3.63 30.00 19.01
CA ALA A 158 -4.95 30.60 19.13
C ALA A 158 -5.09 31.43 20.42
N GLN A 159 -4.57 30.93 21.54
CA GLN A 159 -4.55 31.68 22.81
C GLN A 159 -3.70 32.95 22.72
N GLN A 160 -2.56 32.91 22.03
CA GLN A 160 -1.70 34.07 21.85
C GLN A 160 -2.36 35.16 20.99
N VAL A 161 -3.07 34.78 19.93
CA VAL A 161 -3.83 35.72 19.09
C VAL A 161 -4.92 36.40 19.93
N GLU A 162 -5.66 35.62 20.71
CA GLU A 162 -6.71 36.16 21.57
C GLU A 162 -6.14 37.09 22.66
N ALA A 163 -5.08 36.66 23.34
CA ALA A 163 -4.41 37.48 24.35
C ALA A 163 -3.88 38.80 23.77
N LYS A 164 -3.32 38.75 22.55
CA LYS A 164 -2.87 39.94 21.84
C LYS A 164 -4.03 40.88 21.51
N ARG A 165 -5.16 40.34 21.02
CA ARG A 165 -6.36 41.13 20.73
C ARG A 165 -6.88 41.85 21.99
N VAL A 166 -6.99 41.13 23.10
CA VAL A 166 -7.44 41.70 24.38
C VAL A 166 -6.46 42.79 24.86
N ALA A 167 -5.15 42.59 24.72
CA ALA A 167 -4.16 43.59 25.09
C ALA A 167 -4.25 44.86 24.23
N GLU A 168 -4.51 44.72 22.92
CA GLU A 168 -4.73 45.87 22.03
C GLU A 168 -6.01 46.63 22.39
N GLU A 169 -7.09 45.93 22.72
CA GLU A 169 -8.34 46.55 23.20
C GLU A 169 -8.14 47.31 24.52
N GLN A 170 -7.39 46.73 25.47
CA GLN A 170 -7.05 47.38 26.74
C GLN A 170 -6.19 48.62 26.52
N ALA A 171 -5.14 48.52 25.69
CA ALA A 171 -4.27 49.66 25.39
C ALA A 171 -5.04 50.79 24.70
N ALA A 172 -5.94 50.47 23.76
CA ALA A 172 -6.79 51.45 23.12
C ALA A 172 -7.75 52.13 24.12
N ALA A 173 -8.32 51.36 25.05
CA ALA A 173 -9.17 51.91 26.11
C ALA A 173 -8.39 52.84 27.07
N GLU A 174 -7.17 52.47 27.45
CA GLU A 174 -6.29 53.31 28.27
C GLU A 174 -5.88 54.60 27.54
N GLN A 175 -5.53 54.50 26.27
CA GLN A 175 -5.21 55.67 25.44
C GLN A 175 -6.42 56.61 25.32
N ALA A 176 -7.60 56.08 25.03
CA ALA A 176 -8.83 56.87 24.97
C ALA A 176 -9.14 57.55 26.32
N ALA A 177 -8.91 56.86 27.44
CA ALA A 177 -9.08 57.45 28.77
C ALA A 177 -8.08 58.58 29.04
N PHE A 178 -6.81 58.41 28.64
CA PHE A 178 -5.79 59.44 28.76
C PHE A 178 -6.10 60.66 27.88
N GLU A 179 -6.51 60.45 26.63
CA GLU A 179 -6.92 61.51 25.71
C GLU A 179 -8.13 62.29 26.25
N ALA A 180 -9.13 61.60 26.80
CA ALA A 180 -10.28 62.24 27.43
C ALA A 180 -9.89 63.11 28.63
N GLN A 181 -8.97 62.64 29.48
CA GLN A 181 -8.42 63.42 30.59
C GLN A 181 -7.65 64.66 30.09
N ALA A 182 -6.79 64.48 29.08
CA ALA A 182 -6.02 65.58 28.48
C ALA A 182 -6.93 66.64 27.85
N ALA A 183 -7.98 66.23 27.13
CA ALA A 183 -8.99 67.13 26.56
C ALA A 183 -9.77 67.88 27.66
N GLY A 184 -10.11 67.19 28.76
CA GLY A 184 -10.73 67.82 29.93
C GLY A 184 -9.86 68.92 30.55
N HIS A 185 -8.57 68.63 30.77
CA HIS A 185 -7.61 69.61 31.29
C HIS A 185 -7.37 70.79 30.33
N ALA A 186 -7.29 70.53 29.02
CA ALA A 186 -7.16 71.59 28.02
C ALA A 186 -8.39 72.52 28.03
N ALA A 187 -9.59 71.96 28.06
CA ALA A 187 -10.83 72.73 28.16
C ALA A 187 -10.95 73.52 29.48
N GLU A 188 -10.41 73.00 30.59
CA GLU A 188 -10.30 73.75 31.84
C GLU A 188 -9.31 74.91 31.75
N ALA A 189 -8.13 74.69 31.17
CA ALA A 189 -7.13 75.72 30.97
C ALA A 189 -7.64 76.85 30.06
N GLU A 190 -8.34 76.53 28.98
CA GLU A 190 -8.98 77.51 28.10
C GLU A 190 -10.05 78.32 28.84
N ARG A 191 -10.90 77.68 29.66
CA ARG A 191 -11.89 78.37 30.49
C ARG A 191 -11.23 79.34 31.48
N GLN A 192 -10.12 78.94 32.10
CA GLN A 192 -9.36 79.79 33.01
C GLN A 192 -8.70 80.97 32.29
N ALA A 193 -8.10 80.73 31.10
CA ALA A 193 -7.50 81.78 30.28
C ALA A 193 -8.55 82.82 29.84
N ALA A 194 -9.70 82.36 29.33
CA ALA A 194 -10.81 83.24 28.97
C ALA A 194 -11.32 84.06 30.16
N ALA A 195 -11.46 83.44 31.34
CA ALA A 195 -11.85 84.15 32.56
C ALA A 195 -10.79 85.18 32.99
N ALA A 196 -9.51 84.88 32.84
CA ALA A 196 -8.42 85.80 33.13
C ALA A 196 -8.41 86.99 32.15
N ASP A 197 -8.68 86.77 30.86
CA ASP A 197 -8.75 87.83 29.86
C ASP A 197 -9.94 88.77 30.11
N VAL A 198 -11.11 88.23 30.51
CA VAL A 198 -12.24 89.07 30.94
C VAL A 198 -11.85 89.92 32.16
N ARG A 199 -11.17 89.34 33.15
CA ARG A 199 -10.69 90.10 34.33
C ARG A 199 -9.68 91.18 33.94
N ARG A 200 -8.75 90.88 33.02
CA ARG A 200 -7.78 91.87 32.51
C ARG A 200 -8.48 93.02 31.79
N TRP A 201 -9.49 92.72 30.98
CA TRP A 201 -10.29 93.75 30.30
C TRP A 201 -11.04 94.63 31.31
N GLN A 202 -11.69 94.03 32.31
CA GLN A 202 -12.37 94.76 33.38
C GLN A 202 -11.39 95.66 34.16
N ALA A 203 -10.24 95.13 34.57
CA ALA A 203 -9.21 95.92 35.26
C ALA A 203 -8.67 97.06 34.39
N ALA A 204 -8.49 96.84 33.09
CA ALA A 204 -8.07 97.89 32.15
C ALA A 204 -9.12 99.01 32.04
N GLN A 205 -10.42 98.67 32.02
CA GLN A 205 -11.51 99.65 32.03
C GLN A 205 -11.54 100.45 33.34
N GLU A 206 -11.36 99.79 34.49
CA GLU A 206 -11.28 100.45 35.79
C GLU A 206 -10.10 101.43 35.85
N VAL A 207 -8.92 101.00 35.41
CA VAL A 207 -7.72 101.86 35.33
C VAL A 207 -7.97 103.04 34.41
N LEU A 208 -8.56 102.82 33.23
CA LEU A 208 -8.91 103.89 32.29
C LEU A 208 -9.86 104.91 32.92
N ALA A 209 -10.90 104.45 33.63
CA ALA A 209 -11.86 105.32 34.32
C ALA A 209 -11.21 106.12 35.47
N VAL A 210 -10.23 105.54 36.18
CA VAL A 210 -9.44 106.28 37.18
C VAL A 210 -8.54 107.31 36.51
N GLN A 211 -7.86 106.96 35.41
CA GLN A 211 -7.01 107.89 34.65
C GLN A 211 -7.80 109.08 34.10
N GLN A 212 -9.00 108.85 33.59
CA GLN A 212 -9.90 109.92 33.14
C GLN A 212 -10.26 110.88 34.29
N ARG A 213 -10.68 110.35 35.44
CA ARG A 213 -10.97 111.17 36.64
C ARG A 213 -9.76 111.97 37.10
N GLN A 214 -8.58 111.34 37.16
CA GLN A 214 -7.34 112.02 37.52
C GLN A 214 -6.97 113.11 36.52
N ALA A 215 -7.18 112.90 35.22
CA ALA A 215 -6.94 113.90 34.19
C ALA A 215 -7.91 115.10 34.33
N GLU A 216 -9.19 114.85 34.61
CA GLU A 216 -10.19 115.89 34.89
C GLU A 216 -9.84 116.69 36.15
N GLU A 217 -9.50 116.01 37.25
CA GLU A 217 -9.07 116.66 38.50
C GLU A 217 -7.76 117.44 38.34
N ALA A 218 -6.81 116.91 37.57
CA ALA A 218 -5.55 117.61 37.28
C ALA A 218 -5.83 118.87 36.45
N PHE A 219 -6.69 118.77 35.43
CA PHE A 219 -7.12 119.91 34.62
C PHE A 219 -7.83 120.97 35.46
N SER A 220 -8.73 120.57 36.37
CA SER A 220 -9.43 121.51 37.24
C SER A 220 -8.47 122.19 38.23
N LYS A 221 -7.56 121.43 38.86
CA LYS A 221 -6.53 121.99 39.76
C LYS A 221 -5.59 122.93 39.02
N GLU A 222 -5.20 122.60 37.79
CA GLU A 222 -4.36 123.47 36.96
C GLU A 222 -5.10 124.75 36.59
N ALA A 223 -6.40 124.67 36.26
CA ALA A 223 -7.24 125.84 36.03
C ALA A 223 -7.36 126.73 37.28
N GLU A 224 -7.55 126.14 38.47
CA GLU A 224 -7.58 126.86 39.75
C GLU A 224 -6.23 127.53 40.07
N LEU A 225 -5.11 126.81 39.93
CA LEU A 225 -3.76 127.34 40.10
C LEU A 225 -3.49 128.51 39.14
N ARG A 226 -3.88 128.35 37.88
CA ARG A 226 -3.74 129.38 36.85
C ARG A 226 -4.60 130.60 37.15
N ALA A 227 -5.80 130.42 37.69
CA ALA A 227 -6.65 131.53 38.15
C ALA A 227 -6.04 132.26 39.35
N HIS A 228 -5.51 131.53 40.34
CA HIS A 228 -4.87 132.11 41.52
C HIS A 228 -3.57 132.87 41.14
N LEU A 229 -2.70 132.29 40.32
CA LEU A 229 -1.44 132.92 39.87
C LEU A 229 -1.69 134.17 39.01
N ASN A 230 -2.74 134.18 38.19
CA ASN A 230 -3.10 135.34 37.38
C ASN A 230 -3.92 136.40 38.14
N SER A 231 -4.28 136.16 39.40
CA SER A 231 -4.90 137.17 40.25
C SER A 231 -3.81 138.11 40.80
N GLN A 232 -3.54 139.19 40.06
CA GLN A 232 -2.67 140.27 40.53
C GLN A 232 -3.46 141.15 41.51
N GLN A 233 -3.76 140.65 42.70
CA GLN A 233 -4.26 141.48 43.79
C GLN A 233 -3.06 142.18 44.46
N PRO A 234 -3.01 143.52 44.48
CA PRO A 234 -1.94 144.22 45.17
C PRO A 234 -2.00 143.89 46.67
N THR A 235 -0.87 143.49 47.24
CA THR A 235 -0.79 143.15 48.66
C THR A 235 -1.01 144.38 49.54
N ALA A 236 -1.46 144.22 50.79
CA ALA A 236 -1.65 145.35 51.71
C ALA A 236 -0.36 146.21 51.87
N ALA A 237 0.81 145.58 51.73
CA ALA A 237 2.10 146.26 51.70
C ALA A 237 2.28 147.19 50.49
N TYR A 238 1.70 146.87 49.33
CA TYR A 238 1.69 147.74 48.15
C TYR A 238 0.92 149.04 48.43
N PHE A 239 -0.27 148.95 49.05
CA PHE A 239 -1.04 150.15 49.42
C PHE A 239 -0.35 150.99 50.50
N ALA A 240 0.36 150.35 51.44
CA ALA A 240 1.12 151.04 52.49
C ALA A 240 2.33 151.86 51.97
N GLN A 241 2.73 151.71 50.70
CA GLN A 241 3.78 152.55 50.10
C GLN A 241 3.29 153.97 49.76
N TRP A 242 1.99 154.17 49.57
CA TRP A 242 1.41 155.44 49.16
C TRP A 242 0.98 156.27 50.39
N GLY A 243 1.30 157.57 50.43
CA GLY A 243 0.90 158.47 51.52
C GLY A 243 1.82 158.49 52.76
N THR A 244 3.03 157.92 52.67
CA THR A 244 4.01 157.87 53.77
C THR A 244 4.95 159.08 53.85
N SER A 245 4.78 160.08 52.97
CA SER A 245 5.62 161.29 52.88
C SER A 245 4.76 162.54 52.71
N HIS A 246 4.96 163.53 53.59
CA HIS A 246 4.09 164.70 53.78
C HIS A 246 4.41 165.89 52.83
N ARG A 247 4.79 165.62 51.58
CA ARG A 247 5.08 166.70 50.62
C ARG A 247 3.83 167.47 50.23
#